data_AF-A0A9J7DMB7-F1
#
_entry.id   AF-A0A9J7DMB7-F1
#
_cell.length_a   1.000
_cell.length_b   1.000
_cell.length_c   1.000
_cell.angle_alpha   90.00
_cell.angle_beta   90.00
_cell.angle_gamma   90.00
#
_symmetry.space_group_name_H-M   'P 1'
#
loop_
_entity.id
_entity.type
_entity.pdbx_description
1 polymer ?
#
loop_
_entity_poly.entity_id
_entity_poly.type
_entity_poly.pdbx_seq_one_letter_code
_entity_poly.pdbx_strand_id
1 'polypeptide(L)'
;MVLGVHLYITFFPGSHSTMLGVINLLVHTVMYGYYFIASVRPSTSSLWWKRYITQMQLAQFAYLAFHFLQVVVNNSCNHPFLIAIVGFMQNIFMFSLFFEFYYRTYMKKDKKVNSAAVGVANEKQLKSS
;
A
#
# COMPACT_ATOMS: atom_id res chain seq x y z
N MET A 1 13.02 -5.51 -2.37
CA MET A 1 12.38 -6.75 -1.89
C MET A 1 13.32 -7.95 -2.02
N VAL A 2 13.75 -8.32 -3.24
CA VAL A 2 14.49 -9.57 -3.50
C VAL A 2 15.82 -9.68 -2.74
N LEU A 3 16.67 -8.65 -2.74
CA LEU A 3 17.96 -8.68 -2.04
C LEU A 3 17.82 -8.77 -0.52
N GLY A 4 16.89 -8.00 0.06
CA GLY A 4 16.61 -8.05 1.50
C GLY A 4 16.06 -9.40 1.95
N VAL A 5 15.19 -10.01 1.14
CA VAL A 5 14.65 -11.37 1.37
C VAL A 5 15.73 -12.43 1.21
N HIS A 6 16.62 -12.30 0.22
CA HIS A 6 17.70 -13.25 -0.01
C HIS A 6 18.68 -13.27 1.17
N LEU A 7 19.07 -12.10 1.67
CA LEU A 7 19.89 -11.99 2.89
C LEU A 7 19.14 -12.55 4.10
N TYR A 8 17.84 -12.27 4.22
CA TYR A 8 17.03 -12.77 5.33
C TYR A 8 16.98 -14.30 5.41
N ILE A 9 16.68 -14.97 4.29
CA ILE A 9 16.54 -16.43 4.21
C ILE A 9 17.90 -17.13 4.42
N THR A 10 18.98 -16.52 3.94
CA THR A 10 20.33 -17.10 4.04
C THR A 10 20.85 -17.09 5.47
N PHE A 11 20.53 -16.06 6.27
CA PHE A 11 21.02 -15.95 7.65
C PHE A 11 20.04 -16.47 8.72
N PHE A 12 18.73 -16.49 8.43
CA PHE A 12 17.70 -16.91 9.41
C PHE A 12 16.62 -17.81 8.78
N PRO A 13 16.97 -19.02 8.34
CA PRO A 13 15.98 -19.98 7.84
C PRO A 13 15.03 -20.41 8.98
N GLY A 14 13.72 -20.22 8.81
CA GLY A 14 12.69 -20.77 9.71
C GLY A 14 12.10 -19.84 10.77
N SER A 15 12.27 -18.52 10.66
CA SER A 15 11.67 -17.56 11.60
C SER A 15 10.16 -17.36 11.39
N HIS A 16 9.40 -17.11 12.47
CA HIS A 16 7.96 -16.77 12.44
C HIS A 16 7.63 -15.62 11.46
N SER A 17 8.58 -14.73 11.20
CA SER A 17 8.47 -13.64 10.23
C SER A 17 8.23 -14.09 8.79
N THR A 18 8.54 -15.33 8.42
CA THR A 18 8.22 -15.87 7.08
C THR A 18 6.72 -15.93 6.81
N MET A 19 5.88 -16.12 7.84
CA MET A 19 4.41 -16.07 7.71
C MET A 19 3.90 -14.70 7.26
N LEU A 20 4.57 -13.62 7.67
CA LEU A 20 4.27 -12.26 7.21
C LEU A 20 4.63 -12.07 5.74
N GLY A 21 5.69 -12.73 5.28
CA GLY A 21 6.07 -12.81 3.87
C GLY A 21 5.01 -13.50 3.02
N VAL A 22 4.37 -14.56 3.52
CA VAL A 22 3.26 -15.24 2.84
C VAL A 22 2.07 -14.31 2.67
N ILE A 23 1.70 -13.53 3.70
CA ILE A 23 0.63 -12.54 3.61
C ILE A 23 0.95 -11.46 2.58
N ASN A 24 2.20 -10.99 2.53
CA ASN A 24 2.65 -10.05 1.50
C ASN A 24 2.49 -10.64 0.08
N LEU A 25 2.92 -11.89 -0.12
CA LEU A 25 2.79 -12.59 -1.40
C LEU A 25 1.33 -12.76 -1.81
N LEU A 26 0.43 -13.07 -0.87
CA LEU A 26 -1.00 -13.18 -1.16
C LEU A 26 -1.61 -11.86 -1.67
N VAL A 27 -1.31 -10.74 -1.00
CA VAL A 27 -1.75 -9.41 -1.47
C VAL A 27 -1.17 -9.09 -2.84
N HIS A 28 0.10 -9.48 -3.07
CA HIS A 28 0.76 -9.31 -4.35
C HIS A 28 0.09 -10.16 -5.45
N THR A 29 -0.21 -11.43 -5.18
CA THR A 29 -0.94 -12.31 -6.10
C THR A 29 -2.28 -11.70 -6.52
N VAL A 30 -3.03 -11.10 -5.59
CA VAL A 30 -4.30 -10.41 -5.91
C VAL A 30 -4.06 -9.21 -6.83
N MET A 31 -3.00 -8.44 -6.60
CA MET A 31 -2.66 -7.28 -7.46
C MET A 31 -2.23 -7.71 -8.87
N TYR A 32 -1.39 -8.74 -9.00
CA TYR A 32 -0.99 -9.24 -10.33
C TYR A 32 -2.14 -9.95 -11.05
N GLY A 33 -3.02 -10.63 -10.30
CA GLY A 33 -4.27 -11.17 -10.82
C GLY A 33 -5.15 -10.09 -11.43
N TYR A 34 -5.26 -8.92 -10.79
CA TYR A 34 -5.96 -7.76 -11.36
C TYR A 34 -5.32 -7.29 -12.68
N TYR A 35 -3.99 -7.18 -12.74
CA TYR A 35 -3.32 -6.76 -13.98
C TYR A 35 -3.53 -7.76 -15.12
N PHE A 36 -3.55 -9.06 -14.82
CA PHE A 36 -3.86 -10.10 -15.80
C PHE A 36 -5.30 -10.00 -16.32
N ILE A 37 -6.28 -9.76 -15.44
CA ILE A 37 -7.68 -9.60 -15.86
C ILE A 37 -7.85 -8.30 -16.67
N ALA A 38 -7.18 -7.22 -16.27
CA ALA A 38 -7.21 -5.94 -16.97
C ALA A 38 -6.57 -6.00 -18.36
N SER A 39 -5.57 -6.86 -18.59
CA SER A 39 -4.97 -7.05 -19.91
C SER A 39 -5.82 -7.94 -20.84
N VAL A 40 -6.57 -8.91 -20.28
CA VAL A 40 -7.43 -9.82 -21.06
C VAL A 40 -8.79 -9.21 -21.40
N ARG A 41 -9.35 -8.35 -20.52
CA ARG A 41 -10.59 -7.60 -20.81
C ARG A 41 -10.38 -6.11 -20.54
N PRO A 42 -10.21 -5.28 -21.60
CA PRO A 42 -10.05 -3.83 -21.47
C PRO A 42 -11.37 -3.11 -21.14
N SER A 43 -12.37 -3.81 -20.59
CA SER A 43 -13.65 -3.21 -20.22
C SER A 43 -13.43 -2.19 -19.10
N THR A 44 -13.84 -0.96 -19.38
CA THR A 44 -13.68 0.28 -18.61
C THR A 44 -14.27 0.26 -17.20
N SER A 45 -14.89 -0.84 -16.76
CA SER A 45 -15.51 -1.00 -15.42
C SER A 45 -14.51 -1.24 -14.27
N SER A 46 -13.23 -1.53 -14.53
CA SER A 46 -12.26 -1.95 -13.49
C SER A 46 -11.59 -0.81 -12.70
N LEU A 47 -12.04 0.44 -12.86
CA LEU A 47 -11.45 1.63 -12.22
C LEU A 47 -11.84 1.83 -10.74
N TRP A 48 -12.91 1.20 -10.26
CA TRP A 48 -13.29 1.32 -8.85
C TRP A 48 -12.52 0.33 -7.97
N TRP A 49 -12.30 -0.89 -8.47
CA TRP A 49 -11.59 -1.96 -7.76
C TRP A 49 -10.11 -1.66 -7.50
N LYS A 50 -9.45 -0.90 -8.40
CA LYS A 50 -8.04 -0.51 -8.22
C LYS A 50 -7.78 0.27 -6.92
N ARG A 51 -8.76 1.04 -6.41
CA ARG A 51 -8.61 1.80 -5.16
C ARG A 51 -8.49 0.85 -3.97
N TYR A 52 -9.29 -0.21 -3.95
CA TYR A 52 -9.27 -1.25 -2.94
C TYR A 52 -7.93 -2.00 -2.93
N ILE A 53 -7.38 -2.31 -4.10
CA ILE A 53 -6.09 -2.98 -4.22
C ILE A 53 -4.96 -2.11 -3.65
N THR A 54 -4.92 -0.81 -4.00
CA THR A 54 -3.92 0.11 -3.45
C THR A 54 -4.09 0.29 -1.93
N GLN A 55 -5.32 0.34 -1.42
CA GLN A 55 -5.58 0.40 0.02
C GLN A 55 -5.12 -0.86 0.75
N MET A 56 -5.35 -2.05 0.17
CA MET A 56 -4.88 -3.32 0.73
C MET A 56 -3.34 -3.39 0.79
N GLN A 57 -2.65 -2.94 -0.26
CA GLN A 57 -1.19 -2.86 -0.24
C GLN A 57 -0.68 -1.87 0.82
N LEU A 58 -1.32 -0.72 0.95
CA LEU A 58 -0.94 0.29 1.93
C LEU A 58 -1.16 -0.20 3.37
N ALA A 59 -2.28 -0.88 3.62
CA ALA A 59 -2.56 -1.52 4.90
C ALA A 59 -1.54 -2.63 5.22
N GLN A 60 -1.14 -3.42 4.23
CA GLN A 60 -0.11 -4.44 4.37
C GLN A 60 1.24 -3.82 4.75
N PHE A 61 1.69 -2.74 4.10
CA PHE A 61 2.93 -2.05 4.47
C PHE A 61 2.86 -1.44 5.88
N ALA A 62 1.72 -0.86 6.28
CA ALA A 62 1.53 -0.31 7.62
C ALA A 62 1.59 -1.40 8.70
N TYR A 63 0.90 -2.53 8.49
CA TYR A 63 0.91 -3.65 9.42
C TYR A 63 2.32 -4.25 9.56
N LEU A 64 3.03 -4.45 8.44
CA LEU A 64 4.42 -4.93 8.48
C LEU A 64 5.34 -3.93 9.20
N ALA A 65 5.21 -2.63 8.94
CA ALA A 65 5.99 -1.61 9.64
C ALA A 65 5.75 -1.66 11.17
N PHE A 66 4.51 -1.80 11.60
CA PHE A 66 4.18 -1.94 13.03
C PHE A 66 4.76 -3.22 13.64
N HIS A 67 4.68 -4.35 12.93
CA HIS A 67 5.26 -5.61 13.38
C HIS A 67 6.79 -5.49 13.55
N PHE A 68 7.50 -4.92 12.58
CA PHE A 68 8.95 -4.71 12.70
C PHE A 68 9.29 -3.71 13.80
N LEU A 69 8.49 -2.66 14.00
CA LEU A 69 8.67 -1.71 15.10
C LEU A 69 8.50 -2.41 16.46
N GLN A 70 7.52 -3.29 16.62
CA GLN A 70 7.29 -4.03 17.85
C GLN A 70 8.46 -4.98 18.18
N VAL A 71 9.05 -5.61 17.15
CA VAL A 71 10.28 -6.41 17.31
C VAL A 71 11.48 -5.54 17.71
N VAL A 72 11.62 -4.34 17.15
CA VAL A 72 12.69 -3.39 17.50
C VAL A 72 12.56 -2.89 18.94
N VAL A 73 11.33 -2.59 19.40
CA VAL A 73 11.07 -2.03 20.73
C VAL A 73 11.10 -3.10 21.82
N ASN A 74 10.54 -4.28 21.55
CA ASN A 74 10.39 -5.35 22.54
C ASN A 74 11.11 -6.62 22.06
N ASN A 75 12.43 -6.63 22.21
CA ASN A 75 13.32 -7.67 21.71
C ASN A 75 13.40 -8.88 22.67
N SER A 76 12.25 -9.44 23.06
CA SER A 76 12.18 -10.57 24.01
C SER A 76 12.71 -11.89 23.42
N CYS A 77 12.70 -12.00 22.10
CA CYS A 77 13.42 -13.03 21.36
C CYS A 77 14.67 -12.37 20.79
N ASN A 78 15.85 -12.99 20.88
CA ASN A 78 17.15 -12.50 20.37
C ASN A 78 17.16 -12.27 18.84
N HIS A 79 16.31 -11.38 18.34
CA HIS A 79 16.18 -11.08 16.93
C HIS A 79 17.28 -10.08 16.55
N PRO A 80 17.97 -10.29 15.42
CA PRO A 80 18.98 -9.37 14.93
C PRO A 80 18.38 -7.99 14.65
N PHE A 81 18.74 -7.02 15.48
CA PHE A 81 18.25 -5.65 15.44
C PHE A 81 18.46 -4.97 14.07
N LEU A 82 19.61 -5.21 13.43
CA LEU A 82 19.93 -4.67 12.10
C LEU A 82 18.92 -5.09 11.04
N ILE A 83 18.47 -6.35 11.07
CA ILE A 83 17.54 -6.88 10.08
C ILE A 83 16.14 -6.30 10.29
N ALA A 84 15.73 -6.15 11.55
CA ALA A 84 14.46 -5.51 11.88
C ALA A 84 14.42 -4.03 11.47
N ILE A 85 15.53 -3.29 11.66
CA ILE A 85 15.64 -1.89 11.20
C ILE A 85 15.60 -1.79 9.68
N VAL A 86 16.39 -2.60 8.97
CA VAL A 86 16.40 -2.58 7.50
C VAL A 86 15.01 -2.92 6.94
N GLY A 87 14.34 -3.91 7.53
CA GLY A 87 12.96 -4.26 7.21
C GLY A 87 11.98 -3.12 7.48
N PHE A 88 12.08 -2.47 8.64
CA PHE A 88 11.25 -1.32 8.99
C PHE A 88 11.42 -0.15 8.01
N MET A 89 12.66 0.27 7.77
CA MET A 89 12.99 1.35 6.84
C MET A 89 12.47 1.07 5.42
N GLN A 90 12.63 -0.17 4.96
CA GLN A 90 12.12 -0.61 3.66
C GLN A 90 10.59 -0.50 3.53
N ASN A 91 9.85 -0.85 4.59
CA ASN A 91 8.38 -0.76 4.61
C ASN A 91 7.90 0.69 4.65
N ILE A 92 8.55 1.55 5.44
CA ILE A 92 8.24 2.99 5.51
C ILE A 92 8.49 3.68 4.16
N PHE A 93 9.61 3.36 3.51
CA PHE A 93 9.93 3.90 2.18
C PHE A 93 8.85 3.54 1.14
N MET A 94 8.45 2.26 1.08
CA MET A 94 7.41 1.81 0.16
C MET A 94 6.04 2.41 0.50
N PHE A 95 5.68 2.47 1.79
CA PHE A 95 4.45 3.10 2.24
C PHE A 95 4.37 4.55 1.76
N SER A 96 5.46 5.31 1.88
CA SER A 96 5.49 6.74 1.52
C SER A 96 5.25 6.97 0.03
N LEU A 97 5.89 6.17 -0.84
CA LEU A 97 5.69 6.23 -2.29
C LEU A 97 4.26 5.89 -2.70
N PHE A 98 3.70 4.81 -2.14
CA PHE A 98 2.34 4.39 -2.42
C PHE A 98 1.30 5.35 -1.83
N PHE A 99 1.59 5.93 -0.67
CA PHE A 99 0.75 6.94 -0.04
C PHE A 99 0.71 8.21 -0.89
N GLU A 100 1.85 8.68 -1.41
CA GLU A 100 1.88 9.82 -2.31
C GLU A 100 1.07 9.56 -3.58
N PHE A 101 1.25 8.38 -4.19
CA PHE A 101 0.46 7.96 -5.35
C PHE A 101 -1.05 7.91 -5.03
N TYR A 102 -1.42 7.33 -3.89
CA TYR A 102 -2.80 7.23 -3.45
C TYR A 102 -3.43 8.61 -3.22
N TYR A 103 -2.70 9.49 -2.53
CA TYR A 103 -3.14 10.85 -2.24
C TYR A 103 -3.34 11.67 -3.53
N ARG A 104 -2.39 11.60 -4.45
CA ARG A 104 -2.45 12.32 -5.73
C ARG A 104 -3.53 11.79 -6.67
N THR A 105 -3.74 10.48 -6.70
CA THR A 105 -4.66 9.83 -7.65
C THR A 105 -6.11 9.84 -7.18
N TYR A 106 -6.34 9.65 -5.88
CA TYR A 106 -7.69 9.52 -5.31
C TYR A 106 -8.13 10.78 -4.55
N MET A 107 -7.35 11.28 -3.58
CA MET A 107 -7.76 12.44 -2.77
C MET A 107 -7.71 13.79 -3.52
N LYS A 108 -6.74 14.01 -4.41
CA LYS A 108 -6.68 15.25 -5.22
C LYS A 108 -7.73 15.31 -6.33
N LYS A 109 -8.19 14.17 -6.86
CA LYS A 109 -9.28 14.13 -7.87
C LYS A 109 -10.64 14.46 -7.25
N ASP A 110 -10.92 13.98 -6.04
CA ASP A 110 -12.15 14.32 -5.31
C ASP A 110 -12.28 15.83 -5.02
N LYS A 111 -11.18 16.53 -4.76
CA LYS A 111 -11.22 17.99 -4.56
C LYS A 111 -11.62 18.76 -5.83
N LYS A 112 -11.18 18.34 -7.01
CA LYS A 112 -11.55 19.01 -8.29
C LYS A 112 -13.03 18.86 -8.63
N VAL A 113 -13.63 17.70 -8.35
CA VAL A 113 -15.06 17.44 -8.60
C VAL A 113 -15.94 18.25 -7.65
N ASN A 114 -15.58 18.30 -6.36
CA ASN A 114 -16.34 19.06 -5.36
C ASN A 114 -16.23 20.58 -5.55
N SER A 115 -15.05 21.11 -5.90
CA SER A 115 -14.90 22.55 -6.17
C SER A 115 -15.60 23.00 -7.46
N ALA A 116 -15.68 22.14 -8.49
CA ALA A 116 -16.43 22.43 -9.70
C ALA A 116 -17.96 22.38 -9.46
N ALA A 117 -18.44 21.42 -8.66
CA ALA A 117 -19.86 21.32 -8.31
C ALA A 117 -20.35 22.51 -7.46
N VAL A 118 -19.51 22.99 -6.52
CA VAL A 118 -19.81 24.18 -5.70
C VAL A 118 -19.80 25.46 -6.54
N GLY A 119 -18.89 25.60 -7.51
CA GLY A 119 -18.86 26.73 -8.43
C GLY A 119 -20.09 26.80 -9.35
N VAL A 120 -20.52 25.67 -9.88
CA VAL A 120 -21.72 25.57 -10.74
C VAL A 120 -23.02 25.81 -9.95
N ALA A 121 -23.08 25.40 -8.67
CA ALA A 121 -24.21 25.68 -7.80
C ALA A 121 -24.36 27.18 -7.49
N ASN A 122 -23.23 27.88 -7.28
CA ASN A 122 -23.22 29.33 -7.02
C ASN A 122 -23.62 30.15 -8.26
N GLU A 123 -23.19 29.75 -9.46
CA GLU A 123 -23.54 30.47 -10.70
C GLU A 123 -25.03 30.37 -11.04
N LYS A 124 -25.69 29.23 -10.74
CA LYS A 124 -27.14 29.07 -10.95
C LYS A 124 -27.99 29.91 -10.00
N GLN A 125 -27.52 30.14 -8.77
CA GLN A 125 -28.22 31.00 -7.81
C GLN A 125 -28.16 32.48 -8.22
N LEU A 126 -27.04 32.93 -8.81
CA LEU A 126 -26.87 34.31 -9.26
C LEU A 126 -27.71 34.68 -10.50
N LYS A 127 -27.98 33.70 -11.39
CA LYS A 127 -28.83 33.91 -12.60
C LYS A 127 -30.33 33.77 -12.36
N SER A 128 -30.74 33.36 -11.16
CA SER A 128 -32.14 33.15 -10.79
C SER A 128 -32.73 34.30 -9.95
N SER A 129 -31.93 35.35 -9.69
CA SER A 129 -32.34 36.59 -9.03
C SER A 129 -32.25 37.76 -9.99
#